data_AF-A0A7C5I3R4-F1
#
_entry.id   AF-A0A7C5I3R4-F1
#
_cell.length_a   1.000
_cell.length_b   1.000
_cell.length_c   1.000
_cell.angle_alpha   90.00
_cell.angle_beta   90.00
_cell.angle_gamma   90.00
#
_symmetry.space_group_name_H-M   'P 1'
#
loop_
_entity.id
_entity.type
_entity.pdbx_description
1 polymer ?
#
loop_
_entity_poly.entity_id
_entity_poly.type
_entity_poly.pdbx_seq_one_letter_code
_entity_poly.pdbx_strand_id
1 'polypeptide(L)' 'MNSINDEDKVKYKLVNKNTDCFEAEKSLKENDVLLISENGIRGEKIIGFLNRWDLLKIYSEIGFR' A
#
# COMPACT_ATOMS: atom_id res chain seq x y z
N MET A 1 4.70 -3.40 32.13
CA MET A 1 5.36 -3.24 30.81
C MET A 1 4.39 -3.79 29.78
N ASN A 2 3.74 -2.95 28.97
CA ASN A 2 2.88 -3.44 27.89
C ASN A 2 3.78 -3.78 26.71
N SER A 3 4.04 -5.07 26.51
CA SER A 3 4.63 -5.56 25.26
C SER A 3 3.62 -5.29 24.15
N ILE A 4 3.92 -4.35 23.26
CA ILE A 4 3.23 -4.26 21.97
C ILE A 4 3.48 -5.60 21.28
N ASN A 5 2.43 -6.38 21.06
CA ASN A 5 2.55 -7.63 20.31
C ASN A 5 2.99 -7.26 18.89
N ASP A 6 3.93 -8.04 18.32
CA ASP A 6 4.35 -7.85 16.93
C ASP A 6 3.18 -8.00 15.93
N GLU A 7 2.09 -8.62 16.36
CA GLU A 7 0.83 -8.75 15.63
C GLU A 7 0.08 -7.41 15.45
N ASP A 8 0.32 -6.42 16.30
CA ASP A 8 -0.31 -5.09 16.21
C ASP A 8 0.44 -4.13 15.26
N LYS A 9 1.56 -4.57 14.67
CA LYS A 9 2.35 -3.73 13.77
C LYS A 9 1.74 -3.73 12.36
N VAL A 10 1.41 -2.53 11.88
CA VAL A 10 0.99 -2.30 10.48
C VAL A 10 2.03 -2.88 9.53
N LYS A 11 1.63 -3.84 8.70
CA LYS A 11 2.47 -4.44 7.66
C LYS A 11 2.48 -3.52 6.45
N TYR A 12 3.66 -3.08 6.04
CA TYR A 12 3.82 -2.19 4.91
C TYR A 12 4.83 -2.70 3.90
N LYS A 13 4.61 -2.33 2.63
CA LYS A 13 5.56 -2.54 1.54
C LYS A 13 5.85 -1.23 0.83
N LEU A 14 7.13 -0.95 0.57
CA LEU A 14 7.54 0.18 -0.25
C LEU A 14 7.44 -0.20 -1.74
N VAL A 15 6.81 0.68 -2.53
CA VAL A 15 6.62 0.50 -3.98
C VAL A 15 7.00 1.77 -4.75
N ASN A 16 7.20 1.60 -6.06
CA ASN A 16 7.43 2.68 -7.01
C ASN A 16 6.08 3.32 -7.39
N LYS A 17 6.05 4.63 -7.67
CA LYS A 17 4.84 5.32 -8.12
C LYS A 17 4.25 4.80 -9.44
N ASN A 18 5.08 4.16 -10.26
CA ASN A 18 4.70 3.55 -11.54
C ASN A 18 4.34 2.07 -11.38
N THR A 19 4.23 1.55 -10.14
CA THR A 19 3.76 0.18 -9.90
C THR A 19 2.35 0.02 -10.46
N ASP A 20 2.16 -1.06 -11.22
CA ASP A 20 0.89 -1.38 -11.85
C ASP A 20 -0.22 -1.62 -10.82
N CYS A 21 -1.46 -1.26 -11.16
CA CYS A 21 -2.59 -1.38 -10.25
C CYS A 21 -2.89 -2.83 -9.82
N PHE A 22 -2.71 -3.82 -10.71
CA PHE A 22 -2.88 -5.23 -10.36
C PHE A 22 -1.75 -5.73 -9.44
N GLU A 23 -0.53 -5.24 -9.63
CA GLU A 23 0.59 -5.54 -8.73
C GLU A 23 0.39 -4.92 -7.34
N ALA A 24 -0.13 -3.69 -7.29
CA ALA A 24 -0.51 -3.02 -6.06
C ALA A 24 -1.62 -3.79 -5.31
N GLU A 25 -2.67 -4.22 -6.03
CA GLU A 25 -3.74 -5.05 -5.47
C GLU A 25 -3.20 -6.36 -4.89
N LYS A 26 -2.35 -7.07 -5.63
CA LYS A 26 -1.70 -8.30 -5.15
C LYS A 26 -0.88 -8.05 -3.88
N SER A 27 -0.09 -6.99 -3.86
CA SER A 27 0.74 -6.64 -2.70
C SER A 27 -0.09 -6.30 -1.46
N LEU A 28 -1.24 -5.65 -1.65
CA LEU A 28 -2.17 -5.32 -0.58
C LEU A 28 -2.92 -6.54 -0.02
N LYS A 29 -2.86 -7.73 -0.63
CA LYS A 29 -3.39 -8.97 -0.01
C LYS A 29 -2.54 -9.43 1.18
N GLU A 30 -1.24 -9.13 1.15
CA GLU A 30 -0.26 -9.54 2.16
C GLU A 30 0.16 -8.40 3.10
N ASN A 31 -0.12 -7.15 2.72
CA ASN A 31 0.26 -5.94 3.45
C ASN A 31 -0.97 -5.06 3.71
N ASP A 32 -0.95 -4.31 4.81
CA ASP A 32 -2.02 -3.39 5.19
C ASP A 32 -1.95 -2.08 4.39
N VAL A 33 -0.73 -1.63 4.09
CA VAL A 33 -0.47 -0.39 3.35
C VAL A 33 0.70 -0.54 2.37
N LEU A 34 0.63 0.14 1.24
CA LEU A 34 1.77 0.38 0.37
C LEU A 34 2.26 1.81 0.59
N LEU A 35 3.55 1.97 0.84
CA LEU A 35 4.21 3.26 0.83
C LEU A 35 4.73 3.52 -0.59
N ILE A 36 4.45 4.70 -1.14
CA ILE A 36 4.81 5.04 -2.51
C ILE A 36 5.99 6.01 -2.49
N SER A 37 7.01 5.71 -3.28
CA SER A 37 8.18 6.58 -3.53
C SER A 37 8.42 6.71 -5.03
N GLU A 38 9.31 7.63 -5.40
CA GLU A 38 9.65 7.87 -6.81
C GLU A 38 10.23 6.61 -7.48
N ASN A 39 11.15 5.90 -6.81
CA ASN A 39 11.84 4.75 -7.40
C ASN A 39 11.57 3.41 -6.68
N GLY A 40 10.96 3.42 -5.49
CA GLY A 40 10.72 2.19 -4.71
C GLY A 40 11.89 1.79 -3.82
N ILE A 41 12.79 2.73 -3.48
CA ILE A 41 14.05 2.43 -2.80
C ILE A 41 14.01 2.88 -1.34
N ARG A 42 14.52 2.05 -0.43
CA ARG A 42 14.59 2.38 1.00
C ARG A 42 15.39 3.67 1.23
N GLY A 43 14.86 4.54 2.10
CA GLY A 43 15.47 5.84 2.42
C GLY A 43 15.01 6.97 1.51
N GLU A 44 14.27 6.68 0.44
CA GLU A 44 13.64 7.72 -0.37
C GLU A 44 12.48 8.40 0.36
N LYS A 45 12.17 9.63 -0.08
CA LYS A 45 11.01 10.37 0.37
C LYS A 45 9.73 9.63 -0.04
N ILE A 46 8.87 9.36 0.93
CA ILE A 46 7.52 8.85 0.70
C ILE A 46 6.67 9.99 0.14
N ILE A 47 6.08 9.77 -1.04
CA ILE A 47 5.24 10.75 -1.74
C ILE A 47 3.75 10.42 -1.63
N GLY A 48 3.40 9.22 -1.18
CA GLY A 48 2.02 8.81 -0.98
C GLY A 48 1.93 7.46 -0.27
N PHE A 49 0.69 7.07 0.03
CA PHE A 49 0.37 5.74 0.52
C PHE A 49 -0.91 5.25 -0.17
N LEU A 50 -1.04 3.92 -0.26
CA LEU A 50 -2.21 3.26 -0.82
C LEU A 50 -2.62 2.11 0.10
N ASN A 51 -3.90 2.03 0.44
CA ASN A 51 -4.47 0.92 1.20
C ASN A 51 -5.64 0.28 0.43
N ARG A 52 -6.23 -0.77 1.01
CA ARG A 52 -7.36 -1.50 0.41
C ARG A 52 -8.62 -0.63 0.23
N TRP A 53 -8.85 0.35 1.10
CA TRP A 53 -9.98 1.28 0.98
C TRP A 53 -9.82 2.22 -0.21
N ASP A 54 -8.60 2.66 -0.48
CA ASP A 54 -8.29 3.49 -1.65
C ASP A 54 -8.57 2.70 -2.94
N LEU A 55 -8.18 1.42 -2.99
CA LEU A 55 -8.52 0.54 -4.13
C LEU A 55 -10.03 0.35 -4.30
N LEU A 56 -10.77 0.12 -3.20
CA LEU A 56 -12.23 0.00 -3.25
C LEU A 56 -12.88 1.28 -3.81
N LYS A 57 -12.39 2.45 -3.38
CA LYS A 57 -12.84 3.73 -3.91
C LYS A 57 -12.58 3.82 -5.42
N ILE A 58 -11.36 3.50 -5.87
CA ILE A 58 -11.00 3.49 -7.30
C ILE A 58 -11.93 2.55 -8.09
N TYR A 59 -12.17 1.32 -7.63
CA TYR A 59 -13.09 0.40 -8.31
C TYR A 59 -14.54 0.90 -8.32
N SER A 60 -14.98 1.58 -7.27
CA SER A 60 -16.32 2.18 -7.21
C SER A 60 -16.49 3.33 -8.22
N GLU A 61 -15.42 4.07 -8.53
CA GLU A 61 -15.41 5.16 -9.50
C GLU A 61 -15.25 4.66 -10.94
N ILE A 62 -14.46 3.59 -11.13
CA ILE A 62 -14.22 2.97 -12.45
C ILE A 62 -15.43 2.15 -12.91
N GLY A 63 -16.29 1.73 -11.97
CA GLY A 63 -17.63 1.17 -12.18
C GLY A 63 -17.88 0.62 -13.58
N PHE A 64 -17.61 -0.68 -13.77
CA PHE A 64 -18.06 -1.51 -14.89
C PHE A 64 -19.22 -0.87 -15.67
N ARG A 65 -18.88 -0.15 -16.74
CA ARG A 65 -19.77 0.14 -17.85
C ARG A 65 -19.62 -0.96 -18.89
#